data_AF-A0A2N0ZIH0-F1
#
_entry.id   AF-A0A2N0ZIH0-F1
#
_cell.length_a   1.000
_cell.length_b   1.000
_cell.length_c   1.000
_cell.angle_alpha   90.00
_cell.angle_beta   90.00
_cell.angle_gamma   90.00
#
_symmetry.space_group_name_H-M   'P 1'
#
loop_
_entity.id
_entity.type
_entity.pdbx_description
1 polymer ?
#
loop_
_entity_poly.entity_id
_entity_poly.type
_entity_poly.pdbx_seq_one_letter_code
_entity_poly.pdbx_strand_id
1 'polypeptide(L)'
;MQMQSQTSQNTEIVTKREISTRIFLNMYGLLTFIGWMLSIFTIPVSVNEHMEFFYNKELILKTNEIKDFLVFLFCSALIYFSVVNVYFKRKK
;
A
#
# COMPACT_ATOMS: atom_id res chain seq x y z
N MET A 1 -42.14 11.03 -45.21
CA MET A 1 -40.80 10.73 -44.64
C MET A 1 -40.55 11.67 -43.49
N GLN A 2 -40.41 11.16 -42.27
CA GLN A 2 -39.38 11.55 -41.29
C GLN A 2 -39.51 10.65 -40.08
N MET A 3 -38.53 9.75 -39.97
CA MET A 3 -38.16 9.04 -38.75
C MET A 3 -37.79 10.06 -37.68
N GLN A 4 -37.97 9.74 -36.40
CA GLN A 4 -36.83 9.57 -35.48
C GLN A 4 -37.32 9.00 -34.14
N SER A 5 -37.10 7.70 -33.96
CA SER A 5 -37.21 7.03 -32.67
C SER A 5 -36.33 7.75 -31.65
N GLN A 6 -36.94 8.37 -30.66
CA GLN A 6 -36.23 8.81 -29.45
C GLN A 6 -35.93 7.57 -28.61
N THR A 7 -34.90 6.83 -29.01
CA THR A 7 -34.24 5.88 -28.11
C THR A 7 -33.47 6.72 -27.10
N SER A 8 -34.13 7.00 -25.97
CA SER A 8 -33.51 7.51 -24.75
C SER A 8 -32.50 6.47 -24.24
N GLN A 9 -31.30 6.45 -24.82
CA GLN A 9 -30.14 5.86 -24.16
C GLN A 9 -29.64 6.87 -23.13
N ASN A 10 -30.34 6.90 -22.00
CA ASN A 10 -29.78 7.37 -20.74
C ASN A 10 -28.85 6.26 -20.23
N THR A 11 -27.74 6.05 -20.94
CA THR A 11 -26.59 5.40 -20.35
C THR A 11 -25.91 6.47 -19.51
N GLU A 12 -26.08 6.39 -18.20
CA GLU A 12 -25.15 7.03 -17.27
C GLU A 12 -23.75 6.71 -17.77
N ILE A 13 -23.08 7.72 -18.32
CA ILE A 13 -21.66 7.68 -18.58
C ILE A 13 -21.01 7.56 -17.20
N VAL A 14 -20.85 6.32 -16.75
CA VAL A 14 -20.00 5.96 -15.61
C VAL A 14 -18.60 6.36 -16.05
N THR A 15 -18.28 7.63 -15.80
CA THR A 15 -17.00 8.22 -16.16
C THR A 15 -15.97 7.40 -15.43
N LYS A 16 -15.23 6.57 -16.17
CA LYS A 16 -14.18 5.71 -15.63
C LYS A 16 -13.27 6.61 -14.80
N ARG A 17 -13.28 6.43 -13.48
CA ARG A 17 -12.50 7.26 -12.56
C ARG A 17 -11.03 7.01 -12.86
N GLU A 18 -10.41 7.89 -13.64
CA GLU A 18 -8.98 7.84 -13.90
C GLU A 18 -8.27 8.06 -12.56
N ILE A 19 -7.68 6.98 -12.05
CA ILE A 19 -6.88 7.06 -10.83
C ILE A 19 -5.65 7.89 -11.19
N SER A 20 -5.61 9.13 -10.70
CA SER A 20 -4.42 9.98 -10.85
C SER A 20 -3.21 9.24 -10.29
N THR A 21 -2.06 9.35 -10.97
CA THR A 21 -0.78 8.78 -10.52
C THR A 21 -0.44 9.19 -9.09
N ARG A 22 -0.87 10.38 -8.64
CA ARG A 22 -0.73 10.83 -7.25
C ARG A 22 -1.48 9.93 -6.26
N ILE A 23 -2.73 9.59 -6.59
CA ILE A 23 -3.58 8.73 -5.75
C ILE A 23 -2.97 7.32 -5.72
N PHE A 24 -2.51 6.81 -6.87
CA PHE A 24 -1.86 5.50 -6.94
C PHE A 24 -0.61 5.42 -6.06
N LEU A 25 0.31 6.39 -6.14
CA LEU A 25 1.52 6.38 -5.31
C LEU A 25 1.18 6.50 -3.82
N ASN A 26 0.22 7.35 -3.43
CA ASN A 26 -0.18 7.44 -2.03
C ASN A 26 -0.78 6.13 -1.51
N MET A 27 -1.63 5.48 -2.32
CA MET A 27 -2.23 4.19 -1.98
C MET A 27 -1.16 3.09 -1.88
N TYR A 28 -0.21 3.05 -2.81
CA TYR A 28 0.93 2.13 -2.78
C TYR A 28 1.75 2.31 -1.50
N GLY A 29 2.13 3.56 -1.17
CA GLY A 29 2.89 3.84 0.04
C GLY A 29 2.15 3.43 1.31
N LEU A 30 0.84 3.67 1.37
CA LEU A 30 0.01 3.25 2.50
C LEU A 30 -0.02 1.72 2.64
N LEU A 31 -0.23 1.00 1.53
CA LEU A 31 -0.24 -0.47 1.52
C LEU A 31 1.11 -1.05 1.94
N THR A 32 2.22 -0.49 1.45
CA THR A 32 3.57 -0.90 1.86
C THR A 32 3.78 -0.66 3.35
N PHE A 33 3.39 0.50 3.89
CA PHE A 33 3.55 0.82 5.31
C PHE A 33 2.73 -0.13 6.20
N ILE A 34 1.49 -0.42 5.82
CA ILE A 34 0.63 -1.39 6.53
C ILE A 34 1.24 -2.79 6.47
N GLY A 35 1.71 -3.22 5.29
CA GLY A 35 2.36 -4.53 5.11
C GLY A 35 3.60 -4.69 5.98
N TRP A 36 4.41 -3.63 6.11
CA TRP A 36 5.57 -3.61 6.99
C TRP A 36 5.18 -3.56 8.47
N MET A 37 4.10 -2.87 8.85
CA MET A 37 3.59 -2.94 10.23
C MET A 37 3.11 -4.34 10.60
N LEU A 38 2.47 -5.04 9.67
CA LEU A 38 2.00 -6.43 9.86
C LEU A 38 3.17 -7.41 10.08
N SER A 39 4.36 -7.13 9.56
CA SER A 39 5.52 -8.01 9.76
C SER A 39 5.94 -8.11 11.22
N ILE A 40 5.69 -7.07 12.03
CA ILE A 40 5.96 -7.08 13.48
C ILE A 40 5.14 -8.16 14.20
N PHE A 41 3.90 -8.38 13.75
CA PHE A 41 2.97 -9.34 14.35
C PHE A 41 3.00 -10.71 13.66
N THR A 42 3.66 -10.81 12.51
CA THR A 42 3.74 -12.06 11.76
C THR A 42 4.79 -12.95 12.39
N ILE A 43 4.38 -14.09 12.92
CA ILE A 43 5.28 -15.02 13.59
C ILE A 43 6.28 -15.56 12.58
N PRO A 44 7.60 -15.49 12.85
CA PRO A 44 8.60 -16.07 11.97
C PRO A 44 8.54 -17.59 12.07
N VAL A 45 7.87 -18.20 11.10
CA VAL A 45 7.85 -19.65 10.94
C VAL A 45 9.08 -20.04 10.12
N SER A 46 9.92 -20.91 10.68
CA SER A 46 11.07 -21.47 10.00
C SER A 46 10.87 -22.96 9.77
N VAL A 47 11.57 -23.51 8.78
CA VAL A 47 11.47 -24.91 8.35
C VAL A 47 12.82 -25.56 8.58
N ASN A 48 12.85 -26.69 9.30
CA ASN A 48 14.11 -27.43 9.54
C ASN A 48 14.44 -28.37 8.37
N GLU A 49 15.58 -29.06 8.44
CA GLU A 49 15.99 -30.06 7.44
C GLU A 49 15.00 -31.23 7.28
N HIS A 50 14.12 -31.43 8.27
CA HIS A 50 13.07 -32.44 8.29
C HIS A 50 11.69 -31.91 7.84
N MET A 51 11.62 -30.71 7.25
CA MET A 51 10.38 -30.04 6.83
C MET A 51 9.40 -29.75 7.98
N GLU A 52 9.86 -29.71 9.21
CA GLU A 52 9.03 -29.37 10.37
C GLU A 52 9.01 -27.87 10.58
N PHE A 53 7.81 -27.33 10.76
CA PHE A 53 7.61 -25.92 11.10
C PHE A 53 7.96 -25.71 12.58
N PHE A 54 9.03 -24.96 12.84
CA PHE A 54 9.43 -24.61 14.19
C PHE A 54 9.30 -23.11 14.43
N TYR A 55 8.86 -22.78 15.65
CA TYR A 55 8.79 -21.41 16.14
C TYR A 55 10.16 -21.00 16.65
N ASN A 56 10.91 -20.25 15.85
CA ASN A 56 12.20 -19.74 16.30
C ASN A 56 11.98 -18.47 17.15
N LYS A 57 12.10 -18.61 18.48
CA LYS A 57 11.99 -17.49 19.42
C LYS A 57 13.09 -16.44 19.25
N GLU A 58 14.22 -16.78 18.64
CA GLU A 58 15.30 -15.82 18.34
C GLU A 58 14.98 -14.91 17.17
N LEU A 59 14.08 -15.34 16.28
CA LEU A 59 13.61 -14.53 15.14
C LEU A 59 12.49 -13.55 15.54
N ILE A 60 11.95 -13.67 16.75
CA ILE A 60 10.96 -12.73 17.28
C ILE A 60 11.69 -11.44 17.64
N LEU A 61 11.33 -10.33 16.99
CA LEU A 61 11.93 -9.04 17.30
C LEU A 61 11.76 -8.70 18.79
N LYS A 62 12.88 -8.36 19.44
CA LYS A 62 12.85 -7.86 20.81
C LYS A 62 12.20 -6.48 20.84
N THR A 63 11.63 -6.09 21.97
CA THR A 63 10.96 -4.77 22.13
C THR A 63 11.83 -3.59 21.70
N ASN A 64 13.14 -3.64 21.95
CA ASN A 64 14.08 -2.60 21.53
C ASN A 64 14.24 -2.55 19.99
N GLU A 65 14.31 -3.71 19.34
CA GLU A 65 14.43 -3.82 17.89
C GLU A 65 13.13 -3.40 17.18
N ILE A 66 11.96 -3.70 17.77
CA ILE A 66 10.67 -3.21 17.28
C ILE A 66 10.64 -1.68 17.30
N LYS A 67 11.16 -1.06 18.36
CA LYS A 67 11.22 0.41 18.45
C LYS A 67 12.09 1.00 17.36
N ASP A 68 13.28 0.45 17.14
CA ASP A 68 14.20 0.93 16.09
C ASP A 68 13.60 0.73 14.69
N PHE A 69 12.93 -0.41 14.47
CA PHE A 69 12.20 -0.69 13.24
C PHE A 69 11.04 0.30 13.01
N LEU A 70 10.26 0.62 14.04
CA LEU A 70 9.17 1.59 13.96
C LEU A 70 9.68 3.00 13.65
N VAL A 71 10.79 3.41 14.26
CA VAL A 71 11.43 4.70 13.97
C VAL A 71 11.89 4.74 12.51
N PHE A 72 12.55 3.68 12.04
CA PHE A 72 12.97 3.57 10.64
C PHE A 72 11.77 3.62 9.68
N LEU A 73 10.70 2.89 9.98
CA LEU A 73 9.49 2.85 9.17
C LEU A 73 8.82 4.24 9.12
N PHE A 74 8.77 4.94 10.24
CA PHE A 74 8.20 6.29 10.31
C PHE A 74 9.03 7.30 9.50
N CYS A 75 10.36 7.28 9.66
CA CYS A 75 11.26 8.14 8.88
C CYS A 75 11.13 7.87 7.37
N SER A 76 11.10 6.62 6.95
CA SER A 76 10.95 6.26 5.54
C SER A 76 9.58 6.67 4.97
N ALA A 77 8.50 6.52 5.75
CA ALA A 77 7.17 7.00 5.37
C ALA A 77 7.16 8.52 5.17
N LEU A 78 7.72 9.29 6.11
CA LEU A 78 7.82 10.75 5.99
C LEU A 78 8.55 11.15 4.72
N ILE A 79 9.68 10.51 4.42
CA ILE A 79 10.46 10.76 3.19
C ILE A 79 9.61 10.45 1.96
N TYR A 80 9.00 9.26 1.89
CA TYR A 80 8.19 8.83 0.76
C TYR A 80 7.05 9.81 0.47
N PHE A 81 6.19 10.08 1.46
CA PHE A 81 5.05 10.97 1.26
C PHE A 81 5.48 12.41 0.96
N SER A 82 6.59 12.88 1.55
CA SER A 82 7.15 14.20 1.21
C SER A 82 7.58 14.27 -0.25
N VAL A 83 8.33 13.26 -0.73
CA VAL A 83 8.81 13.20 -2.13
C VAL A 83 7.63 13.15 -3.09
N VAL A 84 6.63 12.30 -2.83
CA VAL A 84 5.41 12.20 -3.65
C VAL A 84 4.72 13.56 -3.71
N ASN A 85 4.48 14.19 -2.57
CA ASN A 85 3.79 15.48 -2.51
C ASN A 85 4.58 16.61 -3.21
N VAL A 86 5.89 16.69 -3.01
CA VAL A 86 6.75 17.69 -3.67
C VAL A 86 6.78 17.49 -5.18
N TYR A 87 6.93 16.25 -5.65
CA TYR A 87 6.95 15.92 -7.08
C TYR A 87 5.67 16.38 -7.77
N PHE A 88 4.51 16.06 -7.18
CA PHE A 88 3.22 16.45 -7.76
C PHE A 88 2.83 17.91 -7.50
N LYS A 89 3.49 18.62 -6.57
CA LYS A 89 3.37 20.07 -6.39
C LYS A 89 4.19 20.84 -7.42
N ARG A 90 5.36 20.33 -7.83
CA ARG A 90 6.18 20.91 -8.92
C ARG A 90 5.63 20.65 -10.32
N LYS A 91 4.82 19.60 -10.50
CA LYS A 91 4.18 19.25 -11.79
C LYS A 91 2.87 20.00 -12.07
N LYS A 92 2.33 20.74 -11.10
CA LYS A 92 1.22 21.67 -11.28
C LYS A 92 1.77 23.06 -11.53
#